data_AF-A0A838Q689-F1
#
_entry.id   AF-A0A838Q689-F1
#
_cell.length_a   1.000
_cell.length_b   1.000
_cell.length_c   1.000
_cell.angle_alpha   90.00
_cell.angle_beta   90.00
_cell.angle_gamma   90.00
#
_symmetry.space_group_name_H-M   'P 1'
#
loop_
_entity.id
_entity.type
_entity.pdbx_description
1 polymer ?
#
loop_
_entity_poly.entity_id
_entity_poly.type
_entity_poly.pdbx_seq_one_letter_code
_entity_poly.pdbx_strand_id
1 'polypeptide(L)'
;QLMVTSLRRREIVIGKILPYLAISLALILMIVLLAGWHFDVQFHQPGVLALICLVFLLCSLGLGLVISAISHSQTQAIQFSVFFLLPVFVLSGAFAPLQQLPAGIRWISELFPLTHFCRAFRFVNLYHAGPAFYMPSLLVLCLGTIISFVGATLLLRRVEQGL
;
A
#
# COMPACT_ATOMS: atom_id res chain seq x y z
N GLN A 1 -8.09 -17.43 -26.48
CA GLN A 1 -8.27 -18.88 -26.25
C GLN A 1 -7.73 -19.31 -24.87
N LEU A 2 -8.29 -18.76 -23.78
CA LEU A 2 -7.98 -19.17 -22.38
C LEU A 2 -9.27 -19.45 -21.57
N MET A 3 -10.40 -19.72 -22.24
CA MET A 3 -11.69 -20.01 -21.58
C MET A 3 -11.84 -21.47 -21.11
N VAL A 4 -10.79 -22.30 -21.23
CA VAL A 4 -10.88 -23.75 -20.97
C VAL A 4 -10.17 -24.17 -19.67
N THR A 5 -9.32 -23.32 -19.08
CA THR A 5 -8.74 -23.65 -17.77
C THR A 5 -9.64 -23.09 -16.68
N SER A 6 -10.38 -23.98 -16.01
CA SER A 6 -11.14 -23.73 -14.77
C SER A 6 -10.20 -23.37 -13.60
N LEU A 7 -9.34 -22.37 -13.76
CA LEU A 7 -8.65 -21.77 -12.63
C LEU A 7 -9.65 -20.90 -11.90
N ARG A 8 -9.86 -21.20 -10.62
CA ARG A 8 -10.74 -20.42 -9.78
C ARG A 8 -10.17 -19.00 -9.77
N ARG A 9 -10.98 -18.00 -10.06
CA ARG A 9 -10.58 -16.57 -10.15
C ARG A 9 -9.72 -16.08 -8.97
N ARG A 10 -9.92 -16.68 -7.78
CA ARG A 10 -9.09 -16.50 -6.57
C ARG A 10 -7.64 -16.99 -6.77
N GLU A 11 -7.42 -18.09 -7.46
CA GLU A 11 -6.11 -18.68 -7.78
C GLU A 11 -5.32 -17.79 -8.75
N ILE A 12 -5.99 -17.10 -9.68
CA ILE A 12 -5.33 -16.14 -10.58
C ILE A 12 -4.88 -14.90 -9.79
N VAL A 13 -5.74 -14.38 -8.90
CA VAL A 13 -5.41 -13.24 -8.05
C VAL A 13 -4.30 -13.59 -7.06
N ILE A 14 -4.38 -14.74 -6.40
CA ILE A 14 -3.33 -15.24 -5.48
C ILE A 14 -2.03 -15.47 -6.24
N GLY A 15 -2.09 -16.11 -7.41
CA GLY A 15 -0.93 -16.41 -8.26
C GLY A 15 -0.23 -15.15 -8.80
N LYS A 16 -0.95 -14.03 -8.94
CA LYS A 16 -0.34 -12.72 -9.25
C LYS A 16 0.20 -12.02 -8.01
N ILE A 17 -0.52 -12.03 -6.89
CA ILE A 17 -0.09 -11.31 -5.67
C ILE A 17 1.17 -11.91 -5.08
N LEU A 18 1.28 -13.24 -5.04
CA LEU A 18 2.40 -13.93 -4.41
C LEU A 18 3.78 -13.47 -4.94
N PRO A 19 4.03 -13.44 -6.26
CA PRO A 19 5.31 -12.96 -6.78
C PRO A 19 5.54 -11.47 -6.51
N TYR A 20 4.53 -10.61 -6.62
CA TYR A 20 4.69 -9.19 -6.29
C TYR A 20 5.00 -8.96 -4.81
N LEU A 21 4.38 -9.74 -3.93
CA LEU A 21 4.62 -9.70 -2.50
C LEU A 21 6.06 -10.16 -2.18
N ALA A 22 6.53 -11.24 -2.81
CA ALA A 22 7.91 -11.72 -2.66
C ALA A 22 8.94 -10.67 -3.09
N ILE A 23 8.76 -10.05 -4.26
CA ILE A 23 9.64 -8.99 -4.77
C ILE A 23 9.62 -7.78 -3.82
N SER A 24 8.44 -7.38 -3.36
CA SER A 24 8.29 -6.22 -2.48
C SER A 24 8.89 -6.46 -1.10
N LEU A 25 8.76 -7.66 -0.55
CA LEU A 25 9.43 -8.05 0.69
C LEU A 25 10.95 -8.08 0.54
N ALA A 26 11.46 -8.60 -0.58
CA ALA A 26 12.89 -8.56 -0.88
C ALA A 26 13.41 -7.11 -0.97
N LEU A 27 12.64 -6.21 -1.59
CA LEU A 27 12.98 -4.79 -1.68
C LEU A 27 12.98 -4.14 -0.29
N ILE A 28 11.98 -4.40 0.55
CA ILE A 28 11.93 -3.89 1.93
C ILE A 28 13.14 -4.38 2.73
N LEU A 29 13.47 -5.68 2.62
CA LEU A 29 14.62 -6.26 3.30
C LEU A 29 15.91 -5.57 2.85
N MET A 30 16.09 -5.36 1.54
CA MET A 30 17.23 -4.64 0.97
C MET A 30 17.32 -3.21 1.51
N ILE A 31 16.20 -2.48 1.58
CA ILE A 31 16.15 -1.11 2.12
C ILE A 31 16.53 -1.09 3.59
N VAL A 32 15.98 -2.00 4.41
CA VAL A 32 16.27 -2.09 5.84
C VAL A 32 17.74 -2.41 6.10
N LEU A 33 18.30 -3.37 5.35
CA LEU A 33 19.71 -3.74 5.45
C LEU A 33 20.62 -2.57 5.06
N LEU A 34 20.32 -1.90 3.94
CA LEU A 34 21.11 -0.75 3.49
C LEU A 34 21.01 0.44 4.47
N ALA A 35 19.81 0.73 4.98
CA ALA A 35 19.60 1.78 5.96
C ALA A 35 20.35 1.51 7.28
N GLY A 36 20.32 0.26 7.76
CA GLY A 36 21.05 -0.13 8.97
C GLY A 36 22.56 -0.14 8.78
N TRP A 37 23.05 -0.63 7.64
CA TRP A 37 24.49 -0.81 7.41
C TRP A 37 25.20 0.45 6.92
N HIS A 38 24.58 1.24 6.04
CA HIS A 38 25.24 2.40 5.43
C HIS A 38 24.89 3.72 6.10
N PHE A 39 23.70 3.83 6.72
CA PHE A 39 23.20 5.06 7.33
C PHE A 39 23.03 4.96 8.85
N ASP A 40 23.49 3.86 9.48
CA ASP A 40 23.42 3.61 10.92
C ASP A 40 22.01 3.80 11.52
N VAL A 41 20.97 3.50 10.73
CA VAL A 41 19.59 3.65 11.18
C VAL A 41 19.25 2.58 12.23
N GLN A 42 18.97 3.02 13.45
CA GLN A 42 18.49 2.14 14.51
C GLN A 42 16.97 1.96 14.40
N PHE A 43 16.54 0.71 14.25
CA PHE A 43 15.13 0.35 14.21
C PHE A 43 14.62 -0.03 15.61
N HIS A 44 13.83 0.82 16.24
CA HIS A 44 13.47 0.66 17.65
C HIS A 44 12.59 -0.57 17.94
N GLN A 45 11.57 -0.81 17.11
CA GLN A 45 10.67 -1.97 17.23
C GLN A 45 10.52 -2.68 15.89
N PRO A 46 11.51 -3.50 15.48
CA PRO A 46 11.56 -4.07 14.14
C PRO A 46 10.35 -4.95 13.82
N GLY A 47 9.80 -5.69 14.80
CA GLY A 47 8.59 -6.49 14.61
C GLY A 47 7.33 -5.65 14.32
N VAL A 48 7.15 -4.53 15.02
CA VAL A 48 6.02 -3.61 14.80
C VAL A 48 6.18 -2.90 13.45
N LEU A 49 7.40 -2.46 13.12
CA LEU A 49 7.69 -1.85 11.83
C LEU A 49 7.46 -2.82 10.67
N ALA A 50 7.87 -4.08 10.82
CA ALA A 50 7.61 -5.12 9.82
C ALA A 50 6.10 -5.34 9.60
N LEU A 51 5.31 -5.35 10.68
CA LEU A 51 3.85 -5.44 10.59
C LEU A 51 3.25 -4.23 9.85
N ILE A 52 3.64 -3.01 10.22
CA ILE A 52 3.17 -1.78 9.56
C ILE A 52 3.52 -1.79 8.07
N CYS A 53 4.75 -2.16 7.71
CA CYS A 53 5.21 -2.32 6.33
C CYS A 53 4.39 -3.37 5.57
N LEU A 54 4.14 -4.53 6.19
CA LEU A 54 3.37 -5.62 5.57
C LEU A 54 1.92 -5.20 5.28
N VAL A 55 1.25 -4.59 6.25
CA VAL A 55 -0.13 -4.12 6.06
C VAL A 55 -0.20 -3.04 4.98
N PHE A 56 0.73 -2.09 4.98
CA PHE A 56 0.80 -1.07 3.92
C PHE A 56 1.07 -1.67 2.53
N LEU A 57 1.95 -2.67 2.44
CA LEU A 57 2.26 -3.39 1.22
C LEU A 57 1.04 -4.13 0.67
N LEU A 58 0.30 -4.82 1.54
CA LEU A 58 -0.96 -5.46 1.16
C LEU A 58 -1.98 -4.42 0.69
N CYS A 59 -2.17 -3.33 1.42
CA CYS A 59 -3.07 -2.25 1.01
C CYS A 59 -2.73 -1.72 -0.39
N SER A 60 -1.45 -1.45 -0.65
CA SER A 60 -0.93 -0.92 -1.91
C SER A 60 -1.10 -1.91 -3.06
N LEU A 61 -0.87 -3.21 -2.82
CA LEU A 61 -1.14 -4.25 -3.81
C LEU A 61 -2.62 -4.32 -4.16
N GLY A 62 -3.50 -4.25 -3.16
CA GLY A 62 -4.95 -4.19 -3.38
C GLY A 62 -5.37 -2.98 -4.23
N LEU A 63 -4.79 -1.80 -3.97
CA LEU A 63 -5.04 -0.61 -4.80
C LEU A 63 -4.52 -0.78 -6.24
N GLY A 64 -3.33 -1.34 -6.41
CA GLY A 64 -2.79 -1.67 -7.74
C GLY A 64 -3.68 -2.63 -8.52
N LEU A 65 -4.28 -3.61 -7.84
CA LEU A 65 -5.25 -4.53 -8.44
C LEU A 65 -6.55 -3.82 -8.84
N VAL A 66 -7.05 -2.89 -8.02
CA VAL A 66 -8.21 -2.06 -8.37
C VAL A 66 -7.91 -1.26 -9.64
N ILE A 67 -6.76 -0.57 -9.71
CA ILE A 67 -6.35 0.20 -10.89
C ILE A 67 -6.23 -0.70 -12.11
N SER A 68 -5.63 -1.89 -11.95
CA SER A 68 -5.52 -2.87 -13.03
C SER A 68 -6.89 -3.40 -13.50
N ALA A 69 -7.88 -3.51 -12.62
CA ALA A 69 -9.21 -4.03 -12.96
C ALA A 69 -10.07 -3.01 -13.71
N ILE A 70 -9.86 -1.71 -13.48
CA ILE A 70 -10.59 -0.63 -14.19
C ILE A 70 -9.89 -0.19 -15.49
N SER A 71 -8.66 -0.61 -15.71
CA SER A 71 -7.89 -0.21 -16.90
C SER A 71 -8.14 -1.15 -18.07
N HIS A 72 -8.34 -0.59 -19.26
CA HIS A 72 -8.55 -1.34 -20.49
C HIS A 72 -7.24 -1.79 -21.17
N SER A 73 -6.11 -1.18 -20.80
CA SER A 73 -4.78 -1.56 -21.30
C SER A 73 -3.69 -1.43 -20.23
N GLN A 74 -2.57 -2.12 -20.43
CA GLN A 74 -1.40 -2.04 -19.54
C GLN A 74 -0.85 -0.61 -19.47
N THR A 75 -0.75 0.08 -20.61
CA THR A 75 -0.27 1.46 -20.68
C THR A 75 -1.20 2.41 -19.90
N GLN A 76 -2.51 2.22 -19.98
CA GLN A 76 -3.48 3.00 -19.21
C GLN A 76 -3.33 2.77 -17.70
N ALA A 77 -3.13 1.52 -17.27
CA ALA A 77 -2.89 1.20 -15.87
C ALA A 77 -1.63 1.87 -15.32
N ILE A 78 -0.55 1.90 -16.11
CA ILE A 78 0.70 2.59 -15.76
C ILE A 78 0.46 4.10 -15.64
N GLN A 79 -0.22 4.72 -16.60
CA GLN A 79 -0.52 6.15 -16.57
C GLN A 79 -1.38 6.54 -15.35
N PHE A 80 -2.43 5.78 -15.05
CA PHE A 80 -3.22 6.00 -13.84
C PHE A 80 -2.39 5.84 -12.57
N SER A 81 -1.55 4.81 -12.51
CA SER A 81 -0.68 4.58 -11.35
C SER A 81 0.28 5.74 -11.12
N VAL A 82 0.93 6.25 -12.17
CA VAL A 82 1.85 7.39 -12.09
C VAL A 82 1.11 8.67 -11.70
N PHE A 83 -0.04 8.94 -12.35
CA PHE A 83 -0.87 10.11 -12.04
C PHE A 83 -1.33 10.13 -10.57
N PHE A 84 -1.59 8.95 -9.99
CA PHE A 84 -2.01 8.84 -8.60
C PHE A 84 -0.81 8.85 -7.63
N LEU A 85 0.29 8.18 -7.97
CA LEU A 85 1.42 8.00 -7.07
C LEU A 85 2.13 9.33 -6.75
N LEU A 86 2.33 10.19 -7.75
CA LEU A 86 3.02 11.47 -7.54
C LEU A 86 2.30 12.39 -6.54
N PRO A 87 1.01 12.74 -6.68
CA PRO A 87 0.32 13.58 -5.70
C PRO A 87 0.22 12.87 -4.35
N VAL A 88 -0.03 11.57 -4.31
CA VAL A 88 -0.10 10.81 -3.05
C VAL A 88 1.23 10.89 -2.30
N PHE A 89 2.36 10.74 -2.99
CA PHE A 89 3.68 10.81 -2.38
C PHE A 89 3.92 12.17 -1.73
N VAL A 90 3.62 13.27 -2.44
CA VAL A 90 3.78 14.64 -1.93
C VAL A 90 2.86 14.91 -0.73
N LEU A 91 1.60 14.46 -0.81
CA LEU A 91 0.58 14.72 0.21
C LEU A 91 0.69 13.83 1.45
N SER A 92 1.38 12.68 1.33
CA SER A 92 1.42 11.64 2.38
C SER A 92 2.12 12.04 3.67
N GLY A 93 2.83 13.16 3.70
CA GLY A 93 3.70 13.48 4.81
C GLY A 93 5.11 12.91 4.68
N ALA A 94 5.40 12.10 3.65
CA ALA A 94 6.74 11.56 3.41
C ALA A 94 7.75 12.68 3.10
N PHE A 95 7.39 13.57 2.17
CA PHE A 95 8.25 14.67 1.72
C PHE A 95 8.22 15.89 2.67
N ALA A 96 7.02 16.38 3.02
CA ALA A 96 6.82 17.52 3.92
C ALA A 96 5.92 17.14 5.11
N PRO A 97 6.12 17.70 6.32
CA PRO A 97 5.26 17.39 7.47
C PRO A 97 3.78 17.70 7.21
N LEU A 98 2.90 16.76 7.59
CA LEU A 98 1.44 16.90 7.43
C LEU A 98 0.86 18.13 8.13
N GLN A 99 1.52 18.64 9.19
CA GLN A 99 1.05 19.84 9.90
C GLN A 99 1.23 21.13 9.08
N GLN A 100 2.09 21.12 8.06
CA GLN A 100 2.33 22.29 7.20
C GLN A 100 1.30 22.40 6.07
N LEU A 101 0.50 21.35 5.83
CA LEU A 101 -0.53 21.36 4.80
C LEU A 101 -1.75 22.18 5.25
N PRO A 102 -2.35 22.99 4.36
CA PRO A 102 -3.64 23.63 4.60
C PRO A 102 -4.70 22.60 4.99
N ALA A 103 -5.65 22.98 5.86
CA ALA A 103 -6.64 22.05 6.42
C ALA A 103 -7.38 21.23 5.35
N GLY A 104 -7.81 21.85 4.24
CA GLY A 104 -8.49 21.14 3.16
C GLY A 104 -7.63 20.05 2.50
N ILE A 105 -6.35 20.33 2.26
CA ILE A 105 -5.41 19.37 1.66
C ILE A 105 -5.08 18.25 2.65
N ARG A 106 -4.98 18.57 3.94
CA ARG A 106 -4.75 17.59 5.00
C ARG A 106 -5.88 16.56 5.08
N TRP A 107 -7.14 16.98 4.91
CA TRP A 107 -8.26 16.02 4.85
C TRP A 107 -8.14 15.06 3.66
N ILE A 108 -7.70 15.55 2.50
CA ILE A 108 -7.48 14.71 1.32
C ILE A 108 -6.35 13.71 1.57
N SER A 109 -5.28 14.11 2.25
CA SER A 109 -4.17 13.19 2.50
C SER A 109 -4.54 12.02 3.42
N GLU A 110 -5.48 12.19 4.34
CA GLU A 110 -5.99 11.11 5.20
C GLU A 110 -6.68 9.98 4.41
N LEU A 111 -7.08 10.19 3.15
CA LEU A 111 -7.63 9.13 2.31
C LEU A 111 -6.55 8.13 1.84
N PHE A 112 -5.29 8.54 1.82
CA PHE A 112 -4.23 7.72 1.25
C PHE A 112 -3.55 6.84 2.30
N PRO A 113 -3.34 5.54 2.01
CA PRO A 113 -2.70 4.64 2.96
C PRO A 113 -1.25 5.03 3.26
N LEU A 114 -0.55 5.63 2.28
CA LEU A 114 0.83 6.11 2.47
C LEU A 114 0.93 7.13 3.62
N THR A 115 -0.10 7.95 3.82
CA THR A 115 -0.17 8.92 4.92
C THR A 115 -0.12 8.25 6.28
N HIS A 116 -0.95 7.21 6.45
CA HIS A 116 -1.05 6.45 7.69
C HIS A 116 0.21 5.61 7.93
N PHE A 117 0.82 5.07 6.86
CA PHE A 117 2.11 4.39 6.93
C PHE A 117 3.21 5.31 7.44
N CYS A 118 3.43 6.47 6.80
CA CYS A 118 4.47 7.40 7.21
C CYS A 118 4.27 7.90 8.64
N ARG A 119 3.02 8.13 9.05
CA ARG A 119 2.67 8.53 10.42
C ARG A 119 2.99 7.42 11.43
N ALA A 120 2.53 6.20 11.20
CA ALA A 120 2.76 5.06 12.09
C ALA A 120 4.26 4.75 12.20
N PHE A 121 4.97 4.73 11.07
CA PHE A 121 6.41 4.48 11.03
C PHE A 121 7.19 5.52 11.84
N ARG A 122 6.86 6.81 11.70
CA ARG A 122 7.50 7.88 12.50
C ARG A 122 7.21 7.74 14.00
N PHE A 123 5.96 7.43 14.38
CA PHE A 123 5.64 7.23 15.80
C PHE A 123 6.47 6.11 16.42
N VAL A 124 6.64 4.99 15.72
CA VAL A 124 7.41 3.86 16.23
C VAL A 124 8.91 4.12 16.20
N ASN A 125 9.46 4.63 15.08
CA ASN A 125 10.91 4.67 14.89
C ASN A 125 11.58 5.98 15.33
N LEU A 126 10.90 7.12 15.23
CA LEU A 126 11.47 8.43 15.57
C LEU A 126 11.06 8.87 16.98
N TYR A 127 9.79 8.66 17.32
CA TYR A 127 9.25 9.12 18.61
C TYR A 127 9.26 8.04 19.69
N HIS A 128 9.60 6.79 19.35
CA HIS A 128 9.53 5.63 20.25
C HIS A 128 8.19 5.56 21.02
N ALA A 129 7.12 5.96 20.34
CA ALA A 129 5.82 6.14 20.94
C ALA A 129 5.15 4.78 21.21
N GLY A 130 4.37 4.73 22.29
CA GLY A 130 3.62 3.53 22.65
C GLY A 130 2.51 3.19 21.63
N PRO A 131 1.92 1.99 21.74
CA PRO A 131 0.89 1.49 20.83
C PRO A 131 -0.27 2.43 20.57
N ALA A 132 -0.71 3.19 21.58
CA ALA A 132 -1.84 4.11 21.46
C ALA A 132 -1.69 5.16 20.34
N PHE A 133 -0.46 5.55 19.99
CA PHE A 133 -0.22 6.60 18.99
C PHE A 133 -0.24 6.08 17.54
N TYR A 134 0.27 4.87 17.30
CA TYR A 134 0.31 4.30 15.96
C TYR A 134 -0.87 3.38 15.64
N MET A 135 -1.59 2.87 16.66
CA MET A 135 -2.73 1.95 16.49
C MET A 135 -3.82 2.53 15.57
N PRO A 136 -4.25 3.80 15.70
CA PRO A 136 -5.29 4.34 14.82
C PRO A 136 -4.88 4.31 13.34
N SER A 137 -3.61 4.63 13.06
CA SER A 137 -3.06 4.60 11.70
C SER A 137 -2.97 3.17 11.16
N LEU A 138 -2.57 2.23 12.01
CA LEU A 138 -2.53 0.81 11.67
C LEU A 138 -3.95 0.25 11.39
N LEU A 139 -4.95 0.65 12.17
CA LEU A 139 -6.35 0.25 11.94
C LEU A 139 -6.87 0.79 10.60
N VAL A 140 -6.60 2.05 10.28
CA VAL A 140 -6.98 2.62 8.98
C VAL A 140 -6.30 1.88 7.83
N LEU A 141 -5.02 1.50 7.97
CA LEU A 141 -4.32 0.66 6.98
C LEU A 141 -4.93 -0.74 6.83
N CYS A 142 -5.32 -1.37 7.94
CA CYS A 142 -6.01 -2.67 7.91
C CYS A 142 -7.36 -2.56 7.19
N LEU A 143 -8.16 -1.54 7.52
CA LEU A 143 -9.43 -1.26 6.86
C LEU A 143 -9.23 -0.97 5.37
N GLY A 144 -8.24 -0.14 5.03
CA GLY A 144 -7.87 0.17 3.65
C GLY A 144 -7.47 -1.08 2.86
N THR A 145 -6.74 -2.01 3.48
CA THR A 145 -6.41 -3.31 2.89
C THR A 145 -7.66 -4.12 2.58
N ILE A 146 -8.58 -4.24 3.53
CA ILE A 146 -9.83 -4.98 3.32
C ILE A 146 -10.64 -4.33 2.19
N ILE A 147 -10.79 -3.01 2.23
CA ILE A 147 -11.55 -2.26 1.22
C ILE A 147 -10.95 -2.42 -0.17
N SER A 148 -9.63 -2.29 -0.31
CA SER A 148 -8.97 -2.37 -1.62
C SER A 148 -9.05 -3.78 -2.22
N PHE A 149 -8.86 -4.82 -1.40
CA PHE A 149 -9.03 -6.21 -1.84
C PHE A 149 -10.47 -6.56 -2.19
N VAL A 150 -11.44 -6.16 -1.36
CA VAL A 150 -12.86 -6.36 -1.65
C VAL A 150 -13.23 -5.63 -2.94
N GLY A 151 -12.84 -4.36 -3.07
CA GLY A 151 -13.03 -3.57 -4.28
C GLY A 151 -12.47 -4.24 -5.53
N ALA A 152 -11.23 -4.74 -5.48
CA ALA A 152 -10.60 -5.47 -6.58
C ALA A 152 -11.41 -6.72 -6.96
N THR A 153 -11.83 -7.52 -5.98
CA THR A 153 -12.61 -8.74 -6.26
C THR A 153 -14.00 -8.43 -6.84
N LEU A 154 -14.64 -7.35 -6.42
CA LEU A 154 -15.96 -6.95 -6.94
C LEU A 154 -15.86 -6.38 -8.36
N LEU A 155 -14.83 -5.58 -8.65
CA LEU A 155 -14.61 -5.02 -9.98
C LEU A 155 -14.28 -6.11 -11.00
N LEU A 156 -13.42 -7.07 -10.64
CA LEU A 156 -13.12 -8.22 -11.50
C LEU A 156 -14.39 -9.02 -11.82
N ARG A 157 -15.29 -9.22 -10.84
CA ARG A 157 -16.59 -9.89 -11.09
C ARG A 157 -17.45 -9.16 -12.12
N ARG A 158 -17.50 -7.82 -12.08
CA ARG A 158 -18.31 -7.02 -13.02
C ARG A 158 -17.79 -7.12 -14.45
N VAL A 159 -16.47 -7.07 -14.64
CA VAL A 159 -15.85 -7.17 -15.97
C VAL A 159 -16.19 -8.50 -16.65
N GLU A 160 -16.29 -9.59 -15.89
CA GLU A 160 -16.60 -10.91 -16.44
C GLU A 160 -18.10 -11.22 -16.56
N GLN A 161 -18.99 -10.38 -16.01
CA GLN A 161 -20.44 -10.50 -16.19
C GLN A 161 -20.98 -9.60 -17.32
N GLY A 162 -20.20 -8.61 -17.74
CA GLY A 162 -20.51 -7.73 -18.88
C GLY A 162 -19.95 -8.21 -20.23
N LEU A 163 -19.38 -9.41 -20.28
CA LEU A 163 -18.93 -10.14 -21.46
C LEU A 163 -19.85 -11.35 -21.67
#